data_AF-A0A6B2GBU4-F1
#
_entry.id   AF-A0A6B2GBU4-F1
#
_cell.length_a   1.000
_cell.length_b   1.000
_cell.length_c   1.000
_cell.angle_alpha   90.00
_cell.angle_beta   90.00
_cell.angle_gamma   90.00
#
_symmetry.space_group_name_H-M   'P 1'
#
loop_
_entity.id
_entity.type
_entity.pdbx_description
1 polymer ?
#
loop_
_entity_poly.entity_id
_entity_poly.type
_entity_poly.pdbx_seq_one_letter_code
_entity_poly.pdbx_strand_id
1 'polypeptide(L)'
;LLCLSKKIFIDLNPLIIFSNGPTINSIVDFNITHHIGVVTPTSFKMYWSDSGKFEVLPLNRNDIFVSNFLSLIEKHTLTKFVNKCLQASINEADEMCDDDMLVEQFLDENRLTLKLKTILNYSLMNDWFSSPSSPKNLTKKYFF
;
A
#
# COMPACT_ATOMS: atom_id res chain seq x y z
N LEU A 1 -35.20 -4.63 -0.37
CA LEU A 1 -34.26 -4.01 0.59
C LEU A 1 -34.79 -4.03 2.02
N LEU A 2 -36.01 -3.54 2.30
CA LEU A 2 -36.59 -3.52 3.66
C LEU A 2 -36.69 -4.90 4.34
N CYS A 3 -36.97 -5.98 3.58
CA CYS A 3 -36.98 -7.34 4.12
C CYS A 3 -35.61 -7.88 4.56
N LEU A 4 -34.51 -7.19 4.22
CA LEU A 4 -33.14 -7.55 4.57
C LEU A 4 -32.53 -6.63 5.63
N SER A 5 -33.31 -5.72 6.22
CA SER A 5 -32.81 -4.66 7.12
C SER A 5 -31.92 -5.17 8.26
N LYS A 6 -32.21 -6.34 8.84
CA LYS A 6 -31.42 -6.95 9.92
C LYS A 6 -30.16 -7.70 9.46
N LYS A 7 -29.97 -7.85 8.14
CA LYS A 7 -28.85 -8.60 7.53
C LYS A 7 -27.85 -7.68 6.83
N ILE A 8 -28.18 -6.41 6.67
CA ILE A 8 -27.33 -5.43 6.01
C ILE A 8 -26.63 -4.62 7.10
N PHE A 9 -25.30 -4.69 7.08
CA PHE A 9 -24.44 -3.80 7.86
C PHE A 9 -23.84 -2.79 6.88
N ILE A 10 -24.10 -1.51 7.11
CA ILE A 10 -23.53 -0.42 6.33
C ILE A 10 -22.58 0.30 7.25
N ASP A 11 -21.28 0.23 6.92
CA ASP A 11 -20.28 0.96 7.66
C ASP A 11 -20.44 2.46 7.41
N LEU A 12 -20.54 3.24 8.49
CA LEU A 12 -20.55 4.70 8.39
C LEU A 12 -19.17 5.27 8.04
N ASN A 13 -18.12 4.49 8.33
CA ASN A 13 -16.74 4.82 8.01
C ASN A 13 -16.01 3.56 7.49
N PRO A 14 -15.85 3.39 6.16
CA PRO A 14 -15.19 2.23 5.61
C PRO A 14 -13.70 2.25 5.97
N LEU A 15 -13.26 1.28 6.77
CA LEU A 15 -11.88 1.14 7.23
C LEU A 15 -11.32 -0.21 6.82
N ILE A 16 -10.07 -0.20 6.34
CA ILE A 16 -9.27 -1.42 6.13
C ILE A 16 -8.20 -1.46 7.22
N ILE A 17 -8.08 -2.60 7.88
CA ILE A 17 -7.07 -2.82 8.92
C ILE A 17 -5.88 -3.54 8.29
N PHE A 18 -4.67 -3.03 8.52
CA PHE A 18 -3.44 -3.70 8.08
C PHE A 18 -3.27 -5.03 8.80
N SER A 19 -2.78 -6.04 8.07
CA SER A 19 -2.50 -7.38 8.61
C SER A 19 -1.35 -7.40 9.61
N ASN A 20 -0.48 -6.38 9.56
CA ASN A 20 0.52 -6.10 10.58
C ASN A 20 0.32 -4.64 11.01
N GLY A 21 0.12 -4.40 12.31
CA GLY A 21 -0.05 -3.04 12.81
C GLY A 21 -0.66 -2.99 14.21
N PRO A 22 -0.68 -1.80 14.85
CA PRO A 22 -1.07 -1.67 16.25
C PRO A 22 -2.47 -2.21 16.56
N THR A 23 -3.42 -1.99 15.65
CA THR A 23 -4.82 -2.42 15.82
C THR A 23 -4.95 -3.94 15.85
N ILE A 24 -4.40 -4.64 14.85
CA ILE A 24 -4.51 -6.11 14.81
C ILE A 24 -3.68 -6.75 15.92
N ASN A 25 -2.52 -6.18 16.25
CA ASN A 25 -1.69 -6.65 17.37
C ASN A 25 -2.47 -6.54 18.68
N SER A 26 -3.12 -5.40 18.95
CA SER A 26 -3.97 -5.21 20.14
C SER A 26 -5.14 -6.19 20.19
N ILE A 27 -5.81 -6.45 19.06
CA ILE A 27 -6.89 -7.44 18.98
C ILE A 27 -6.41 -8.83 19.40
N VAL A 28 -5.20 -9.21 18.98
CA VAL A 28 -4.56 -10.48 19.35
C VAL A 28 -4.17 -10.48 20.82
N ASP A 29 -3.49 -9.43 21.30
CA ASP A 29 -3.00 -9.30 22.67
C ASP A 29 -4.13 -9.33 23.71
N PHE A 30 -5.27 -8.69 23.40
CA PHE A 30 -6.46 -8.71 24.26
C PHE A 30 -7.36 -9.93 24.04
N ASN A 31 -6.96 -10.89 23.20
CA ASN A 31 -7.71 -12.10 22.89
C ASN A 31 -9.15 -11.84 22.38
N ILE A 32 -9.35 -10.79 21.57
CA ILE A 32 -10.67 -10.39 21.04
C ILE A 32 -11.01 -11.13 19.72
N THR A 33 -10.05 -11.86 19.16
CA THR A 33 -10.14 -12.53 17.84
C THR A 33 -11.38 -13.43 17.68
N HIS A 34 -11.82 -14.08 18.75
CA HIS A 34 -12.97 -14.99 18.73
C HIS A 34 -14.33 -14.28 18.56
N HIS A 35 -14.37 -12.94 18.66
CA HIS A 35 -15.57 -12.13 18.48
C HIS A 35 -15.65 -11.44 17.12
N ILE A 36 -14.64 -11.59 16.27
CA ILE A 36 -14.57 -10.87 14.98
C ILE A 36 -14.40 -11.84 13.82
N GLY A 37 -15.08 -11.55 12.71
CA GLY A 37 -14.81 -12.16 11.42
C GLY A 37 -13.93 -11.24 10.61
N VAL A 38 -12.83 -11.76 10.05
CA VAL A 38 -11.93 -10.99 9.17
C VAL A 38 -12.01 -11.57 7.77
N VAL A 39 -12.16 -10.69 6.78
CA VAL A 39 -12.11 -11.05 5.36
C VAL A 39 -10.98 -10.27 4.71
N THR A 40 -10.14 -10.97 3.97
CA THR A 40 -9.01 -10.35 3.25
C THR A 40 -9.46 -9.85 1.88
N PRO A 41 -9.15 -8.60 1.50
CA PRO A 41 -9.37 -8.12 0.14
C PRO A 41 -8.63 -9.00 -0.88
N THR A 42 -9.31 -9.40 -1.95
CA THR A 42 -8.74 -10.30 -2.97
C THR A 42 -7.97 -9.57 -4.07
N SER A 43 -8.25 -8.28 -4.27
CA SER A 43 -7.60 -7.49 -5.33
C SER A 43 -7.63 -6.01 -5.00
N PHE A 44 -6.56 -5.31 -5.35
CA PHE A 44 -6.50 -3.85 -5.34
C PHE A 44 -6.59 -3.35 -6.79
N LYS A 45 -7.48 -2.38 -7.04
CA LYS A 45 -7.72 -1.83 -8.38
C LYS A 45 -7.56 -0.33 -8.36
N MET A 46 -6.90 0.19 -9.37
CA MET A 46 -6.69 1.63 -9.53
C MET A 46 -7.25 2.07 -10.87
N TYR A 47 -7.95 3.20 -10.88
CA TYR A 47 -8.40 3.81 -12.13
C TYR A 47 -7.20 4.39 -12.87
N TRP A 48 -7.01 4.00 -14.13
CA TRP A 48 -5.92 4.49 -14.96
C TRP A 48 -6.46 5.32 -16.12
N SER A 49 -6.24 6.64 -16.06
CA SER A 49 -6.79 7.63 -16.99
C SER A 49 -6.50 7.31 -18.45
N ASP A 50 -5.27 6.90 -18.77
CA ASP A 50 -4.85 6.65 -20.16
C ASP A 50 -5.63 5.50 -20.80
N SER A 51 -6.09 4.57 -19.96
CA SER A 51 -6.85 3.40 -20.39
C SER A 51 -8.37 3.54 -20.21
N GLY A 52 -8.81 4.54 -19.42
CA GLY A 52 -10.21 4.74 -19.06
C GLY A 52 -10.84 3.61 -18.24
N LYS A 53 -10.04 2.73 -17.62
CA LYS A 53 -10.52 1.56 -16.87
C LYS A 53 -9.83 1.38 -15.53
N PHE A 54 -10.45 0.59 -14.66
CA PHE A 54 -9.83 0.08 -13.45
C PHE A 54 -8.89 -1.07 -13.79
N GLU A 55 -7.61 -0.88 -13.51
CA GLU A 55 -6.57 -1.88 -13.69
C GLU A 55 -6.29 -2.57 -12.35
N VAL A 56 -6.10 -3.89 -12.39
CA VAL A 56 -5.67 -4.66 -11.22
C VAL A 56 -4.20 -4.37 -10.98
N LEU A 57 -3.89 -3.90 -9.78
CA LEU A 57 -2.52 -3.65 -9.39
C LEU A 57 -1.87 -4.95 -8.91
N PRO A 58 -0.62 -5.22 -9.32
CA PRO A 58 0.07 -6.42 -8.89
C PRO A 58 0.45 -6.31 -7.41
N LEU A 59 0.05 -7.29 -6.59
CA LEU A 59 0.28 -7.29 -5.15
C LEU A 59 1.44 -8.19 -4.72
N ASN A 60 1.85 -9.12 -5.59
CA ASN A 60 2.94 -10.05 -5.34
C ASN A 60 3.84 -10.22 -6.58
N ARG A 61 4.96 -10.93 -6.42
CA ARG A 61 5.93 -11.17 -7.51
C ARG A 61 5.31 -11.88 -8.72
N ASN A 62 4.41 -12.84 -8.50
CA ASN A 62 3.73 -13.54 -9.58
C ASN A 62 2.80 -12.59 -10.34
N ASP A 63 2.06 -11.74 -9.63
CA ASP A 63 1.20 -10.72 -10.25
C ASP A 63 2.00 -9.74 -11.10
N ILE A 64 3.17 -9.30 -10.62
CA ILE A 64 4.08 -8.44 -11.40
C ILE A 64 4.46 -9.16 -12.69
N PHE A 65 4.82 -10.44 -12.61
CA PHE A 65 5.23 -11.23 -13.76
C PHE A 65 4.11 -11.39 -14.80
N VAL A 66 2.88 -11.74 -14.38
CA VAL A 66 1.76 -11.97 -15.30
C VAL A 66 1.02 -10.69 -15.73
N SER A 67 1.30 -9.55 -15.09
CA SER A 67 0.61 -8.28 -15.39
C SER A 67 0.82 -7.84 -16.83
N ASN A 68 -0.27 -7.63 -17.56
CA ASN A 68 -0.25 -6.96 -18.87
C ASN A 68 -0.25 -5.43 -18.76
N PHE A 69 -0.49 -4.91 -17.55
CA PHE A 69 -0.51 -3.48 -17.29
C PHE A 69 0.92 -2.90 -17.19
N LEU A 70 1.90 -3.70 -16.78
CA LEU A 70 3.30 -3.28 -16.68
C LEU A 70 4.11 -3.77 -17.88
N SER A 71 4.95 -2.89 -18.43
CA SER A 71 5.97 -3.29 -19.40
C SER A 71 7.07 -4.14 -18.76
N LEU A 72 7.88 -4.83 -19.58
CA LEU A 72 8.97 -5.67 -19.09
C LEU A 72 9.99 -4.87 -18.24
N ILE A 73 10.30 -3.64 -18.67
CA ILE A 73 11.22 -2.74 -17.96
C ILE A 73 10.62 -2.36 -16.61
N GLU A 74 9.33 -2.00 -16.56
CA GLU A 74 8.65 -1.64 -15.32
C GLU A 74 8.58 -2.81 -14.33
N LYS A 75 8.30 -4.03 -14.83
CA LYS A 75 8.31 -5.24 -14.00
C LYS A 75 9.67 -5.46 -13.32
N HIS A 76 10.74 -5.33 -14.10
CA HIS A 76 12.10 -5.48 -13.59
C HIS A 76 12.44 -4.37 -12.57
N THR A 77 12.17 -3.11 -12.90
CA THR A 77 12.45 -1.97 -12.02
C THR A 77 11.66 -2.05 -10.71
N LEU A 78 10.36 -2.37 -10.77
CA LEU A 78 9.52 -2.54 -9.58
C LEU A 78 10.00 -3.69 -8.70
N THR A 79 10.32 -4.84 -9.30
CA THR A 79 10.83 -6.00 -8.54
C THR A 79 12.15 -5.67 -7.84
N LYS A 80 13.07 -4.99 -8.54
CA LYS A 80 14.34 -4.54 -7.96
C LYS A 80 14.12 -3.57 -6.81
N PHE A 81 13.21 -2.61 -6.99
CA PHE A 81 12.86 -1.62 -5.96
C PHE A 81 12.27 -2.30 -4.72
N VAL A 82 11.26 -3.16 -4.86
CA VAL A 82 10.64 -3.86 -3.73
C VAL A 82 11.65 -4.74 -3.00
N ASN A 83 12.49 -5.49 -3.71
CA ASN A 83 13.53 -6.29 -3.06
C ASN A 83 14.53 -5.41 -2.30
N LYS A 84 14.91 -4.24 -2.84
CA LYS A 84 15.76 -3.27 -2.14
C LYS A 84 15.10 -2.79 -0.84
N CYS A 85 13.80 -2.47 -0.87
CA CYS A 85 13.06 -2.07 0.33
C CYS A 85 12.94 -3.21 1.36
N LEU A 86 12.73 -4.46 0.92
CA LEU A 86 12.59 -5.61 1.82
C LEU A 86 13.92 -6.07 2.42
N GLN A 87 15.03 -5.85 1.72
CA GLN A 87 16.37 -6.24 2.16
C GLN A 87 17.07 -5.17 3.00
N ALA A 88 16.58 -3.93 2.98
CA ALA A 88 17.11 -2.87 3.81
C ALA A 88 16.92 -3.25 5.29
N SER A 89 18.04 -3.41 5.99
CA SER A 89 18.02 -3.50 7.45
C SER A 89 17.60 -2.14 8.05
N ILE A 90 17.16 -2.13 9.31
CA ILE A 90 16.76 -0.89 10.01
C ILE A 90 17.89 0.16 9.97
N ASN A 91 19.15 -0.28 10.08
CA ASN A 91 20.31 0.62 10.04
C ASN A 91 20.56 1.16 8.61
N GLU A 92 20.38 0.34 7.58
CA GLU A 92 20.51 0.77 6.18
C GLU A 92 19.33 1.64 5.75
N ALA A 93 18.14 1.43 6.30
CA ALA A 93 16.96 2.27 6.04
C ALA A 93 17.16 3.69 6.60
N ASP A 94 17.74 3.81 7.79
CA ASP A 94 18.09 5.11 8.41
C ASP A 94 19.22 5.84 7.62
N GLU A 95 20.13 5.12 6.94
CA GLU A 95 21.11 5.73 6.02
C GLU A 95 20.54 6.08 4.64
N MET A 96 19.50 5.37 4.20
CA MET A 96 18.88 5.54 2.89
C MET A 96 17.82 6.65 2.84
N CYS A 97 17.34 7.10 3.99
CA CYS A 97 16.33 8.15 4.11
C CYS A 97 16.82 9.20 5.11
N ASP A 98 17.30 10.33 4.58
CA ASP A 98 17.51 11.52 5.41
C ASP A 98 16.15 12.00 5.93
N ASP A 99 16.05 12.43 7.19
CA ASP A 99 14.75 12.77 7.83
C ASP A 99 13.99 13.90 7.09
N ASP A 100 14.72 14.69 6.29
CA ASP A 100 14.20 15.78 5.45
C ASP A 100 13.96 15.39 3.98
N MET A 101 14.27 14.15 3.58
CA MET A 101 14.09 13.69 2.20
C MET A 101 12.61 13.51 1.88
N LEU A 102 12.18 14.11 0.76
CA LEU A 102 10.83 13.92 0.24
C LEU A 102 10.71 12.55 -0.43
N VAL A 103 9.58 11.89 -0.24
CA VAL A 103 9.23 10.63 -0.93
C VAL A 103 9.52 10.69 -2.43
N GLU A 104 9.14 11.79 -3.09
CA GLU A 104 9.32 11.93 -4.54
C GLU A 104 10.79 11.88 -4.94
N GLN A 105 11.68 12.49 -4.15
CA GLN A 105 13.12 12.48 -4.38
C GLN A 105 13.69 11.06 -4.26
N PHE A 106 13.28 10.32 -3.23
CA PHE A 106 13.68 8.92 -3.08
C PHE A 106 13.22 8.05 -4.26
N LEU A 107 12.00 8.25 -4.75
CA LEU A 107 11.49 7.51 -5.91
C LEU A 107 12.24 7.87 -7.21
N ASP A 108 12.68 9.12 -7.35
CA ASP A 108 13.51 9.61 -8.46
C ASP A 108 14.89 8.93 -8.48
N GLU A 109 15.56 8.86 -7.34
CA GLU A 109 16.88 8.21 -7.20
C GLU A 109 16.84 6.73 -7.56
N ASN A 110 15.73 6.07 -7.28
CA ASN A 110 15.51 4.67 -7.62
C ASN A 110 15.08 4.44 -9.09
N ARG A 111 15.10 5.49 -9.92
CA ARG A 111 14.83 5.45 -11.37
C ARG A 111 13.46 4.85 -11.71
N LEU A 112 12.45 5.12 -10.88
CA LEU A 112 11.10 4.65 -11.13
C LEU A 112 10.45 5.45 -12.26
N THR A 113 9.69 4.77 -13.13
CA THR A 113 8.91 5.46 -14.17
C THR A 113 7.79 6.28 -13.52
N LEU A 114 7.30 7.31 -14.21
CA LEU A 114 6.17 8.11 -13.71
C LEU A 114 4.98 7.21 -13.35
N LYS A 115 4.69 6.20 -14.19
CA LYS A 115 3.66 5.19 -13.93
C LYS A 115 3.86 4.45 -12.62
N LEU A 116 5.06 3.95 -12.34
CA LEU A 116 5.37 3.28 -11.09
C LEU A 116 5.28 4.23 -9.88
N LYS A 117 5.74 5.49 -10.01
CA LYS A 117 5.59 6.50 -8.97
C LYS A 117 4.13 6.77 -8.62
N THR A 118 3.28 6.94 -9.64
CA THR A 118 1.84 7.10 -9.46
C THR A 118 1.24 5.90 -8.73
N ILE A 119 1.57 4.68 -9.15
CA ILE A 119 1.10 3.45 -8.49
C ILE A 119 1.54 3.45 -7.02
N LEU A 120 2.82 3.67 -6.72
CA LEU A 120 3.33 3.63 -5.34
C LEU A 120 2.72 4.73 -4.47
N ASN A 121 2.56 5.94 -5.00
CA ASN A 121 1.96 7.06 -4.27
C ASN A 121 0.51 6.76 -3.86
N TYR A 122 -0.31 6.25 -4.78
CA TYR A 122 -1.71 5.97 -4.48
C TYR A 122 -1.95 4.63 -3.77
N SER A 123 -1.06 3.65 -3.94
CA SER A 123 -1.27 2.29 -3.41
C SER A 123 -0.58 2.03 -2.08
N LEU A 124 0.57 2.66 -1.84
CA LEU A 124 1.40 2.40 -0.65
C LEU A 124 1.54 3.63 0.26
N MET A 125 1.60 4.83 -0.32
CA MET A 125 1.97 6.05 0.43
C MET A 125 0.79 6.81 1.06
N ASN A 126 -0.39 6.19 1.09
CA ASN A 126 -1.57 6.56 1.91
C ASN A 126 -1.72 8.05 2.30
N ASP A 127 -2.11 8.88 1.34
CA ASP A 127 -2.81 10.15 1.63
C ASP A 127 -4.22 9.90 2.25
N TRP A 128 -4.73 8.64 2.26
CA TRP A 128 -6.05 8.28 2.83
C TRP A 128 -6.10 8.34 4.37
N PHE A 129 -4.97 8.09 5.05
CA PHE A 129 -4.89 8.01 6.52
C PHE A 129 -4.11 9.18 7.15
N SER A 130 -3.68 10.14 6.34
CA SER A 130 -2.87 11.28 6.76
C SER A 130 -3.71 12.56 6.66
N SER A 131 -3.72 13.37 7.72
CA SER A 131 -4.33 14.71 7.67
C SER A 131 -3.67 15.54 6.54
N PRO A 132 -4.41 16.37 5.78
CA PRO A 132 -3.87 17.20 4.68
C PRO A 132 -2.72 18.14 5.07
N SER A 133 -2.48 18.32 6.36
CA SER A 133 -1.52 19.25 6.95
C SER A 133 -0.21 18.60 7.43
N SER A 134 -0.03 17.28 7.30
CA SER A 134 1.18 16.61 7.76
C SER A 134 2.26 16.62 6.66
N PRO A 135 3.50 17.07 6.96
CA PRO A 135 4.59 17.01 6.00
C PRO A 135 4.84 15.56 5.57
N LYS A 136 4.96 15.34 4.26
CA LYS A 136 5.17 14.04 3.61
C LYS A 136 6.62 13.55 3.76
N ASN A 137 7.20 13.73 4.94
CA ASN A 137 8.53 13.23 5.22
C ASN A 137 8.49 11.71 5.21
N LEU A 138 9.58 11.08 4.75
CA LEU A 138 9.89 9.67 4.94
C LEU A 138 10.14 9.37 6.44
N THR A 139 9.22 9.77 7.31
CA THR A 139 9.22 9.28 8.68
C THR A 139 9.02 7.76 8.64
N LYS A 140 9.58 7.05 9.63
CA LYS A 140 9.60 5.59 9.86
C LYS A 140 8.26 4.83 9.70
N LYS A 141 7.19 5.52 9.30
CA LYS A 141 5.83 5.09 8.99
C LYS A 141 5.72 4.09 7.84
N TYR A 142 6.73 3.96 6.97
CA TYR A 142 6.67 3.08 5.78
C TYR A 142 7.57 1.84 5.87
N PHE A 143 8.29 1.66 6.97
CA PHE A 143 9.19 0.53 7.19
C PHE A 143 8.80 -0.32 8.40
N PHE A 144 7.51 -0.51 8.73
CA PHE A 144 7.05 -1.54 9.68
C PHE A 144 5.60 -1.95 9.40
#